data_AF-A0A7H4PPV6-F1
#
_entry.id   AF-A0A7H4PPV6-F1
#
_cell.length_a   1.000
_cell.length_b   1.000
_cell.length_c   1.000
_cell.angle_alpha   90.00
_cell.angle_beta   90.00
_cell.angle_gamma   90.00
#
_symmetry.space_group_name_H-M   'P 1'
#
loop_
_entity.id
_entity.type
_entity.pdbx_description
1 polymer ?
#
loop_
_entity_poly.entity_id
_entity_poly.type
_entity_poly.pdbx_seq_one_letter_code
_entity_poly.pdbx_strand_id
1 'polypeptide(L)'
;MTTRCCNRVALLLAFLLLLAMALPFINYAPNRLLSGEGRWLWQVWPWLAGVQGAAGLLIALLSWRPGRLPLLVIFLLADLLLPLLLWGAGSAAVQLAQSGSPLARTSPGSGLWLALALCLLIASDAVRRLTTRALWRWLLNAQVWLLPALLLGLGALDGLSLLKEYFNRREVFDDALSQHVTLLLGTLLPGLLIGLPVGVWLWRYPRWQSPVFAVLNVIQTVPSVALFGLLIAPLAGLARQFPSLAQLGVSGTGITPALIALVLYALLPLVRGVTIGLQQVPREALESATAMGMSGVQRFRQVQLPLALPVPVCAACGWSAYKPWVWRWWRP
;
A
#
# COMPACT_ATOMS: atom_id res chain seq x y z
N MET A 1 -25.11 25.44 23.65
CA MET A 1 -23.90 25.32 22.81
C MET A 1 -23.84 23.91 22.24
N THR A 2 -23.98 23.73 20.94
CA THR A 2 -23.88 22.39 20.33
C THR A 2 -22.40 21.99 20.26
N THR A 3 -22.01 21.01 21.06
CA THR A 3 -20.64 20.46 21.06
C THR A 3 -20.42 19.67 19.77
N ARG A 4 -20.05 20.38 18.68
CA ARG A 4 -19.71 19.73 17.41
C ARG A 4 -18.30 19.14 17.50
N CYS A 5 -18.20 17.82 17.39
CA CYS A 5 -16.92 17.13 17.26
C CYS A 5 -16.14 17.65 16.03
N CYS A 6 -14.92 18.14 16.25
CA CYS A 6 -14.08 18.73 15.20
C CYS A 6 -13.39 17.66 14.33
N ASN A 7 -12.96 16.54 14.91
CA ASN A 7 -12.35 15.44 14.18
C ASN A 7 -13.05 14.10 14.47
N ARG A 8 -14.12 13.83 13.71
CA ARG A 8 -14.90 12.57 13.83
C ARG A 8 -14.09 11.33 13.46
N VAL A 9 -13.11 11.46 12.56
CA VAL A 9 -12.29 10.34 12.10
C VAL A 9 -11.34 9.91 13.20
N ALA A 10 -10.57 10.84 13.78
CA ALA A 10 -9.68 10.53 14.91
C ALA A 10 -10.45 9.98 16.11
N LEU A 11 -11.65 10.51 16.39
CA LEU A 11 -12.50 9.97 17.45
C LEU A 11 -12.89 8.51 17.23
N LEU A 12 -13.35 8.17 16.03
CA LEU A 12 -13.71 6.79 15.69
C LEU A 12 -12.48 5.87 15.79
N LEU A 13 -11.34 6.30 15.25
CA LEU A 13 -10.11 5.52 15.31
C LEU A 13 -9.59 5.34 16.74
N ALA A 14 -9.73 6.35 17.60
CA ALA A 14 -9.39 6.27 19.01
C ALA A 14 -10.27 5.26 19.76
N PHE A 15 -11.58 5.25 19.48
CA PHE A 15 -12.49 4.26 20.05
C PHE A 15 -12.14 2.84 19.59
N LEU A 16 -11.84 2.65 18.31
CA LEU A 16 -11.36 1.36 17.78
C LEU A 16 -10.03 0.95 18.42
N LEU A 17 -9.15 1.90 18.73
CA LEU A 17 -7.85 1.62 19.37
C LEU A 17 -8.02 1.12 20.82
N LEU A 18 -9.03 1.64 21.53
CA LEU A 18 -9.41 1.13 22.85
C LEU A 18 -10.06 -0.26 22.75
N LEU A 19 -10.94 -0.47 21.77
CA LEU A 19 -11.54 -1.79 21.52
C LEU A 19 -10.51 -2.84 21.12
N ALA A 20 -9.44 -2.45 20.41
CA ALA A 20 -8.36 -3.36 20.01
C ALA A 20 -7.66 -4.00 21.22
N MET A 21 -7.73 -3.39 22.41
CA MET A 21 -7.18 -3.97 23.64
C MET A 21 -7.92 -5.27 24.03
N ALA A 22 -9.20 -5.41 23.68
CA ALA A 22 -9.98 -6.61 23.99
C ALA A 22 -9.53 -7.85 23.20
N LEU A 23 -8.70 -7.66 22.18
CA LEU A 23 -8.13 -8.72 21.35
C LEU A 23 -6.76 -9.18 21.88
N PRO A 24 -6.35 -10.43 21.59
CA PRO A 24 -5.04 -10.94 22.01
C PRO A 24 -3.91 -10.12 21.37
N PHE A 25 -2.96 -9.70 22.18
CA PHE A 25 -1.82 -8.88 21.78
C PHE A 25 -0.74 -9.74 21.11
N ILE A 26 -0.43 -10.90 21.68
CA ILE A 26 0.48 -11.90 21.12
C ILE A 26 -0.13 -13.29 21.25
N ASN A 27 0.27 -14.20 20.37
CA ASN A 27 -0.08 -15.61 20.47
C ASN A 27 1.18 -16.40 20.83
N TYR A 28 1.10 -17.20 21.88
CA TYR A 28 2.19 -18.04 22.37
C TYR A 28 1.88 -19.51 22.12
N ALA A 29 2.72 -20.20 21.34
CA ALA A 29 2.63 -21.63 21.10
C ALA A 29 3.89 -22.33 21.65
N PRO A 30 3.76 -23.32 22.55
CA PRO A 30 4.92 -24.01 23.14
C PRO A 30 5.79 -24.79 22.12
N ASN A 31 5.18 -25.24 21.02
CA ASN A 31 5.86 -25.93 19.93
C ASN A 31 5.04 -25.76 18.62
N ARG A 32 5.48 -26.39 17.52
CA ARG A 32 4.83 -26.29 16.19
C ARG A 32 3.54 -27.11 16.05
N LEU A 33 3.20 -27.95 17.02
CA LEU A 33 2.07 -28.88 16.95
C LEU A 33 0.85 -28.38 17.74
N LEU A 34 1.09 -27.56 18.77
CA LEU A 34 0.05 -26.98 19.60
C LEU A 34 -0.40 -25.62 19.04
N SER A 35 -1.70 -25.39 19.06
CA SER A 35 -2.29 -24.09 18.74
C SER A 35 -1.80 -23.03 19.73
N GLY A 36 -1.53 -21.83 19.22
CA GLY A 36 -1.11 -20.71 20.06
C GLY A 36 -2.23 -20.18 20.93
N GLU A 37 -1.94 -19.97 22.21
CA GLU A 37 -2.85 -19.28 23.14
C GLU A 37 -2.64 -17.76 23.06
N GLY A 38 -3.74 -17.03 22.90
CA GLY A 38 -3.71 -15.58 22.87
C GLY A 38 -3.49 -14.99 24.26
N ARG A 39 -2.51 -14.10 24.40
CA ARG A 39 -2.27 -13.31 25.61
C ARG A 39 -2.62 -11.85 25.37
N TRP A 40 -3.41 -11.27 26.25
CA TRP A 40 -3.86 -9.88 26.15
C TRP A 40 -2.77 -8.91 26.58
N LEU A 41 -2.84 -7.66 26.11
CA LEU A 41 -1.81 -6.66 26.37
C LEU A 41 -1.61 -6.42 27.87
N TRP A 42 -2.68 -6.34 28.65
CA TRP A 42 -2.59 -6.14 30.10
C TRP A 42 -2.01 -7.32 30.86
N GLN A 43 -2.06 -8.54 30.30
CA GLN A 43 -1.43 -9.71 30.92
C GLN A 43 0.08 -9.76 30.68
N VAL A 44 0.50 -9.27 29.52
CA VAL A 44 1.90 -9.28 29.11
C VAL A 44 2.63 -8.07 29.69
N TRP A 45 2.08 -6.87 29.48
CA TRP A 45 2.64 -5.60 29.92
C TRP A 45 1.52 -4.67 30.45
N PRO A 46 1.17 -4.72 31.74
CA PRO A 46 0.11 -3.90 32.32
C PRO A 46 0.30 -2.40 32.09
N TRP A 47 1.53 -1.90 32.22
CA TRP A 47 1.85 -0.49 32.01
C TRP A 47 1.66 -0.07 30.54
N LEU A 48 1.98 -0.95 29.59
CA LEU A 48 1.82 -0.67 28.16
C LEU A 48 0.34 -0.64 27.76
N ALA A 49 -0.48 -1.50 28.38
CA ALA A 49 -1.94 -1.41 28.27
C ALA A 49 -2.44 -0.05 28.78
N GLY A 50 -1.91 0.43 29.92
CA GLY A 50 -2.19 1.75 30.45
C GLY A 50 -1.83 2.87 29.48
N VAL A 51 -0.66 2.79 28.83
CA VAL A 51 -0.21 3.77 27.83
C VAL A 51 -1.12 3.77 26.59
N GLN A 52 -1.48 2.61 26.04
CA GLN A 52 -2.42 2.52 24.90
C GLN A 52 -3.80 3.10 25.28
N GLY A 53 -4.31 2.75 26.46
CA GLY A 53 -5.58 3.26 26.98
C GLY A 53 -5.55 4.78 27.15
N ALA A 54 -4.51 5.32 27.78
CA ALA A 54 -4.33 6.75 27.98
C ALA A 54 -4.20 7.50 26.64
N ALA A 55 -3.43 6.97 25.69
CA ALA A 55 -3.30 7.54 24.35
C ALA A 55 -4.65 7.57 23.62
N GLY A 56 -5.40 6.46 23.63
CA GLY A 56 -6.74 6.39 23.03
C GLY A 56 -7.71 7.40 23.63
N LEU A 57 -7.77 7.51 24.96
CA LEU A 57 -8.62 8.48 25.64
C LEU A 57 -8.20 9.93 25.35
N LEU A 58 -6.90 10.21 25.33
CA LEU A 58 -6.38 11.55 25.06
C LEU A 58 -6.65 11.97 23.60
N ILE A 59 -6.45 11.06 22.63
CA ILE A 59 -6.81 11.31 21.22
C ILE A 59 -8.30 11.57 21.09
N ALA A 60 -9.14 10.80 21.79
CA ALA A 60 -10.58 11.03 21.81
C ALA A 60 -10.86 12.45 22.33
N LEU A 61 -10.39 12.83 23.52
CA LEU A 61 -10.60 14.18 24.09
C LEU A 61 -10.12 15.32 23.17
N LEU A 62 -8.96 15.16 22.55
CA LEU A 62 -8.38 16.15 21.63
C LEU A 62 -9.18 16.28 20.33
N SER A 63 -9.96 15.27 19.95
CA SER A 63 -10.81 15.30 18.74
C SER A 63 -11.95 16.32 18.81
N TRP A 64 -12.29 16.82 20.01
CA TRP A 64 -13.24 17.92 20.20
C TRP A 64 -12.60 19.31 20.20
N ARG A 65 -11.27 19.40 20.28
CA ARG A 65 -10.58 20.70 20.30
C ARG A 65 -10.19 21.12 18.88
N PRO A 66 -10.63 22.30 18.40
CA PRO A 66 -10.13 22.84 17.15
C PRO A 66 -8.70 23.35 17.30
N GLY A 67 -7.92 23.32 16.23
CA GLY A 67 -6.59 23.94 16.16
C GLY A 67 -5.48 22.99 15.72
N ARG A 68 -4.28 23.54 15.51
CA ARG A 68 -3.10 22.77 15.09
C ARG A 68 -2.45 21.97 16.22
N LEU A 69 -2.47 22.49 17.45
CA LEU A 69 -1.88 21.81 18.61
C LEU A 69 -2.53 20.45 18.90
N PRO A 70 -3.87 20.31 18.97
CA PRO A 70 -4.51 18.99 19.14
C PRO A 70 -4.10 17.99 18.05
N LEU A 71 -4.01 18.42 16.79
CA LEU A 71 -3.60 17.56 15.68
C LEU A 71 -2.14 17.11 15.81
N LEU A 72 -1.23 18.00 16.23
CA LEU A 72 0.17 17.65 16.47
C LEU A 72 0.30 16.63 17.62
N VAL A 73 -0.43 16.83 18.70
CA VAL A 73 -0.41 15.90 19.84
C VAL A 73 -1.01 14.55 19.44
N ILE A 74 -2.13 14.53 18.70
CA ILE A 74 -2.70 13.28 18.17
C ILE A 74 -1.68 12.53 17.30
N PHE A 75 -0.98 13.25 16.42
CA PHE A 75 0.07 12.67 15.57
C PHE A 75 1.20 12.07 16.43
N LEU A 76 1.76 12.84 17.36
CA LEU A 76 2.87 12.39 18.21
C LEU A 76 2.48 11.19 19.10
N LEU A 77 1.25 11.17 19.62
CA LEU A 77 0.75 10.03 20.41
C LEU A 77 0.70 8.75 19.56
N ALA A 78 0.17 8.82 18.34
CA ALA A 78 0.12 7.67 17.44
C ALA A 78 1.52 7.24 16.97
N ASP A 79 2.39 8.21 16.68
CA ASP A 79 3.76 8.00 16.22
C ASP A 79 4.65 7.35 17.28
N LEU A 80 4.50 7.74 18.56
CA LEU A 80 5.25 7.14 19.67
C LEU A 80 4.66 5.81 20.15
N LEU A 81 3.33 5.66 20.10
CA LEU A 81 2.68 4.42 20.53
C LEU A 81 3.03 3.25 19.61
N LEU A 82 3.15 3.49 18.30
CA LEU A 82 3.44 2.46 17.31
C LEU A 82 4.76 1.68 17.57
N PRO A 83 5.94 2.31 17.70
CA PRO A 83 7.17 1.61 18.03
C PRO A 83 7.14 1.04 19.44
N LEU A 84 6.45 1.67 20.39
CA LEU A 84 6.32 1.17 21.76
C LEU A 84 5.56 -0.17 21.80
N LEU A 85 4.49 -0.32 21.02
CA LEU A 85 3.75 -1.58 20.88
C LEU A 85 4.59 -2.66 20.19
N LEU A 86 5.36 -2.31 19.15
CA LEU A 86 6.29 -3.24 18.50
C LEU A 86 7.37 -3.74 19.47
N TRP A 87 8.02 -2.81 20.18
CA TRP A 87 9.00 -3.15 21.21
C TRP A 87 8.39 -4.03 22.31
N GLY A 88 7.17 -3.73 22.77
CA GLY A 88 6.46 -4.53 23.76
C GLY A 88 6.19 -5.96 23.30
N ALA A 89 5.90 -6.17 22.02
CA ALA A 89 5.74 -7.49 21.44
C ALA A 89 7.06 -8.26 21.32
N GLY A 90 8.15 -7.57 20.91
CA GLY A 90 9.48 -8.14 20.84
C GLY A 90 10.03 -8.55 22.22
N SER A 91 9.93 -7.67 23.21
CA SER A 91 10.37 -7.94 24.59
C SER A 91 9.57 -9.06 25.24
N ALA A 92 8.25 -9.10 25.01
CA ALA A 92 7.39 -10.20 25.46
C ALA A 92 7.81 -11.53 24.84
N ALA A 93 8.16 -11.54 23.56
CA ALA A 93 8.62 -12.75 22.88
C ALA A 93 9.94 -13.28 23.46
N VAL A 94 10.87 -12.39 23.81
CA VAL A 94 12.14 -12.75 24.48
C VAL A 94 11.87 -13.32 25.88
N GLN A 95 11.04 -12.65 26.68
CA GLN A 95 10.72 -13.09 28.04
C GLN A 95 10.03 -14.46 28.04
N LEU A 96 9.05 -14.66 27.14
CA LEU A 96 8.33 -15.93 27.02
C LEU A 96 9.24 -17.06 26.55
N ALA A 97 10.19 -16.77 25.64
CA ALA A 97 11.16 -17.75 25.19
C ALA A 97 12.13 -18.20 26.30
N GLN A 98 12.49 -17.30 27.23
CA GLN A 98 13.34 -17.63 28.38
C GLN A 98 12.62 -18.47 29.43
N SER A 99 11.32 -18.21 29.65
CA SER A 99 10.49 -18.97 30.60
C SER A 99 9.95 -20.30 30.06
N GLY A 100 10.03 -20.50 28.74
CA GLY A 100 9.36 -21.58 28.02
C GLY A 100 10.32 -22.63 27.45
N SER A 101 9.80 -23.45 26.55
CA SER A 101 10.60 -24.39 25.76
C SER A 101 11.45 -23.65 24.72
N PRO A 102 12.67 -24.11 24.40
CA PRO A 102 13.47 -23.54 23.31
C PRO A 102 12.77 -23.60 21.94
N LEU A 103 11.76 -24.47 21.80
CA LEU A 103 10.93 -24.60 20.59
C LEU A 103 9.70 -23.68 20.58
N ALA A 104 9.53 -22.83 21.60
CA ALA A 104 8.37 -21.95 21.71
C ALA A 104 8.36 -20.86 20.63
N ARG A 105 7.16 -20.59 20.12
CA ARG A 105 6.90 -19.59 19.08
C ARG A 105 5.96 -18.53 19.61
N THR A 106 6.42 -17.28 19.56
CA THR A 106 5.59 -16.12 19.86
C THR A 106 5.32 -15.39 18.55
N SER A 107 4.04 -15.24 18.19
CA SER A 107 3.62 -14.51 16.99
C SER A 107 2.76 -13.29 17.36
N PRO A 108 2.78 -12.23 16.52
CA PRO A 108 1.86 -11.11 16.65
C PRO A 108 0.39 -11.57 16.70
N GLY A 109 -0.36 -11.10 17.70
CA GLY A 109 -1.80 -11.33 17.83
C GLY A 109 -2.62 -10.35 16.99
N SER A 110 -3.93 -10.60 16.89
CA SER A 110 -4.84 -9.73 16.13
C SER A 110 -4.98 -8.34 16.74
N GLY A 111 -4.90 -8.22 18.08
CA GLY A 111 -4.93 -6.94 18.79
C GLY A 111 -3.73 -6.06 18.46
N LEU A 112 -2.52 -6.64 18.37
CA LEU A 112 -1.33 -5.91 17.95
C LEU A 112 -1.45 -5.44 16.49
N TRP A 113 -1.81 -6.32 15.55
CA TRP A 113 -1.98 -5.92 14.14
C TRP A 113 -3.00 -4.79 13.97
N LEU A 114 -4.14 -4.90 14.65
CA LEU A 114 -5.18 -3.88 14.62
C LEU A 114 -4.68 -2.56 15.24
N ALA A 115 -4.02 -2.62 16.39
CA ALA A 115 -3.47 -1.43 17.06
C ALA A 115 -2.42 -0.72 16.20
N LEU A 116 -1.50 -1.46 15.55
CA LEU A 116 -0.51 -0.89 14.64
C LEU A 116 -1.17 -0.22 13.43
N ALA A 117 -2.14 -0.89 12.80
CA ALA A 117 -2.89 -0.33 11.68
C ALA A 117 -3.65 0.95 12.08
N LEU A 118 -4.27 0.96 13.27
CA LEU A 118 -4.96 2.12 13.79
C LEU A 118 -4.00 3.28 14.10
N CYS A 119 -2.83 3.03 14.68
CA CYS A 119 -1.81 4.06 14.89
C CYS A 119 -1.38 4.70 13.56
N LEU A 120 -1.15 3.90 12.52
CA LEU A 120 -0.81 4.41 11.18
C LEU A 120 -1.94 5.25 10.58
N LEU A 121 -3.20 4.81 10.72
CA LEU A 121 -4.36 5.56 10.22
C LEU A 121 -4.58 6.87 10.97
N ILE A 122 -4.41 6.88 12.29
CA ILE A 122 -4.52 8.09 13.13
C ILE A 122 -3.41 9.08 12.75
N ALA A 123 -2.17 8.61 12.63
CA ALA A 123 -1.04 9.44 12.21
C ALA A 123 -1.29 10.03 10.80
N SER A 124 -1.78 9.23 9.84
CA SER A 124 -2.03 9.68 8.48
C SER A 124 -3.19 10.70 8.39
N ASP A 125 -4.28 10.50 9.13
CA ASP A 125 -5.37 11.49 9.23
C ASP A 125 -4.89 12.81 9.85
N ALA A 126 -4.10 12.74 10.92
CA ALA A 126 -3.52 13.92 11.56
C ALA A 126 -2.59 14.69 10.60
N VAL A 127 -1.66 14.01 9.92
CA VAL A 127 -0.75 14.62 8.94
C VAL A 127 -1.51 15.29 7.80
N ARG A 128 -2.54 14.63 7.27
CA ARG A 128 -3.38 15.18 6.20
C ARG A 128 -4.08 16.47 6.61
N ARG A 129 -4.43 16.62 7.89
CA ARG A 129 -5.06 17.83 8.45
C ARG A 129 -4.05 18.90 8.85
N LEU A 130 -2.83 18.51 9.22
CA LEU A 130 -1.76 19.43 9.61
C LEU A 130 -1.17 20.20 8.42
N THR A 131 -0.97 19.53 7.29
CA THR A 131 -0.32 20.14 6.12
C THR A 131 -1.00 19.78 4.81
N THR A 132 -1.26 20.80 3.99
CA THR A 132 -1.80 20.66 2.63
C THR A 132 -0.73 20.35 1.60
N ARG A 133 0.55 20.63 1.93
CA ARG A 133 1.69 20.45 1.02
C ARG A 133 2.01 18.96 0.86
N ALA A 134 1.95 18.46 -0.38
CA ALA A 134 2.15 17.04 -0.68
C ALA A 134 3.49 16.49 -0.16
N LEU A 135 4.60 17.22 -0.37
CA LEU A 135 5.93 16.81 0.08
C LEU A 135 5.98 16.57 1.59
N TRP A 136 5.46 17.50 2.39
CA TRP A 136 5.43 17.35 3.85
C TRP A 136 4.53 16.21 4.31
N ARG A 137 3.44 15.93 3.59
CA ARG A 137 2.60 14.75 3.89
C ARG A 137 3.37 13.45 3.67
N TRP A 138 4.11 13.34 2.57
CA TRP A 138 4.95 12.17 2.29
C TRP A 138 6.05 12.02 3.33
N LEU A 139 6.80 13.10 3.63
CA LEU A 139 7.87 13.08 4.63
C LEU A 139 7.35 12.70 6.02
N LEU A 140 6.25 13.29 6.48
CA LEU A 140 5.68 12.99 7.79
C LEU A 140 5.05 11.59 7.88
N ASN A 141 4.57 10.98 6.79
CA ASN A 141 4.14 9.58 6.83
C ASN A 141 5.34 8.63 6.74
N ALA A 142 6.38 8.99 5.99
CA ALA A 142 7.61 8.21 5.90
C ALA A 142 8.36 8.18 7.24
N GLN A 143 8.39 9.31 7.95
CA GLN A 143 9.12 9.43 9.23
C GLN A 143 8.56 8.49 10.32
N VAL A 144 7.26 8.16 10.27
CA VAL A 144 6.61 7.23 11.23
C VAL A 144 7.29 5.87 11.24
N TRP A 145 7.95 5.49 10.15
CA TRP A 145 8.66 4.23 10.02
C TRP A 145 10.11 4.27 10.54
N LEU A 146 10.65 5.44 10.89
CA LEU A 146 12.04 5.57 11.36
C LEU A 146 12.27 4.82 12.68
N LEU A 147 11.39 5.01 13.67
CA LEU A 147 11.51 4.33 14.96
C LEU A 147 11.27 2.80 14.85
N PRO A 148 10.25 2.31 14.14
CA PRO A 148 10.12 0.88 13.83
C PRO A 148 11.34 0.28 13.13
N ALA A 149 11.90 0.97 12.14
CA ALA A 149 13.09 0.51 11.42
C ALA A 149 14.31 0.47 12.35
N LEU A 150 14.47 1.46 13.23
CA LEU A 150 15.52 1.47 14.24
C LEU A 150 15.37 0.29 15.21
N LEU A 151 14.16 0.00 15.70
CA LEU A 151 13.91 -1.16 16.57
C LEU A 151 14.26 -2.48 15.89
N LEU A 152 13.95 -2.60 14.59
CA LEU A 152 14.30 -3.77 13.80
C LEU A 152 15.82 -3.88 13.62
N GLY A 153 16.51 -2.77 13.33
CA GLY A 153 17.98 -2.74 13.20
C GLY A 153 18.73 -3.01 14.51
N LEU A 154 18.13 -2.67 15.66
CA LEU A 154 18.66 -2.98 17.00
C LEU A 154 18.39 -4.44 17.44
N GLY A 155 17.68 -5.24 16.64
CA GLY A 155 17.33 -6.63 16.98
C GLY A 155 16.27 -6.75 18.09
N ALA A 156 15.57 -5.68 18.45
CA ALA A 156 14.56 -5.68 19.52
C ALA A 156 13.37 -6.62 19.23
N LEU A 157 13.19 -6.99 17.96
CA LEU A 157 12.09 -7.82 17.47
C LEU A 157 12.52 -9.27 17.18
N ASP A 158 13.81 -9.62 17.32
CA ASP A 158 14.37 -10.93 16.93
C ASP A 158 13.79 -12.10 17.73
N GLY A 159 13.19 -11.82 18.90
CA GLY A 159 12.46 -12.80 19.68
C GLY A 159 11.20 -13.35 18.99
N LEU A 160 10.61 -12.58 18.07
CA LEU A 160 9.37 -12.94 17.37
C LEU A 160 9.61 -14.08 16.38
N SER A 161 8.65 -15.01 16.30
CA SER A 161 8.75 -16.17 15.40
C SER A 161 8.91 -15.78 13.93
N LEU A 162 8.42 -14.61 13.51
CA LEU A 162 8.55 -14.12 12.14
C LEU A 162 10.03 -13.87 11.79
N LEU A 163 10.75 -13.12 12.65
CA LEU A 163 12.14 -12.78 12.41
C LEU A 163 13.07 -13.99 12.60
N LYS A 164 12.79 -14.85 13.58
CA LYS A 164 13.50 -16.13 13.72
C LYS A 164 13.43 -16.98 12.44
N GLU A 165 12.25 -17.10 11.84
CA GLU A 165 12.10 -17.87 10.60
C GLU A 165 12.74 -17.16 9.40
N TYR A 166 12.67 -15.83 9.34
CA TYR A 166 13.38 -15.03 8.32
C TYR A 166 14.89 -15.30 8.37
N PHE A 167 15.52 -15.19 9.54
CA PHE A 167 16.96 -15.44 9.68
C PHE A 167 17.33 -16.90 9.34
N ASN A 168 16.46 -17.86 9.66
CA ASN A 168 16.70 -19.27 9.37
C ASN A 168 16.54 -19.62 7.86
N ARG A 169 15.76 -18.85 7.10
CA ARG A 169 15.49 -19.09 5.67
C ARG A 169 15.91 -17.93 4.77
N ARG A 170 16.88 -17.14 5.21
CA ARG A 170 17.23 -15.87 4.59
C ARG A 170 17.54 -16.00 3.10
N GLU A 171 18.30 -17.01 2.70
CA GLU A 171 18.64 -17.25 1.29
C GLU A 171 17.39 -17.41 0.40
N VAL A 172 16.43 -18.22 0.84
CA VAL A 172 15.17 -18.43 0.10
C VAL A 172 14.35 -17.14 0.02
N PHE A 173 14.33 -16.34 1.09
CA PHE A 173 13.65 -15.05 1.09
C PHE A 173 14.32 -14.04 0.14
N ASP A 174 15.65 -13.96 0.15
CA ASP A 174 16.42 -13.04 -0.68
C ASP A 174 16.27 -13.41 -2.17
N ASP A 175 16.30 -14.71 -2.49
CA ASP A 175 16.03 -15.21 -3.84
C ASP A 175 14.61 -14.86 -4.30
N ALA A 176 13.59 -15.15 -3.47
CA ALA A 176 12.21 -14.85 -3.79
C ALA A 176 11.95 -13.34 -3.95
N LEU A 177 12.59 -12.51 -3.11
CA LEU A 177 12.51 -11.05 -3.19
C LEU A 177 13.14 -10.56 -4.50
N SER A 178 14.30 -11.07 -4.88
CA SER A 178 14.97 -10.72 -6.13
C SER A 178 14.11 -11.07 -7.35
N GLN A 179 13.48 -12.25 -7.34
CA GLN A 179 12.57 -12.69 -8.39
C GLN A 179 11.32 -11.79 -8.44
N HIS A 180 10.76 -11.43 -7.28
CA HIS A 180 9.61 -10.54 -7.20
C HIS A 180 9.93 -9.15 -7.76
N VAL A 181 11.06 -8.55 -7.37
CA VAL A 181 11.50 -7.24 -7.89
C VAL A 181 11.74 -7.30 -9.40
N THR A 182 12.35 -8.39 -9.89
CA THR A 182 12.57 -8.60 -11.33
C THR A 182 11.26 -8.68 -12.09
N LEU A 183 10.28 -9.45 -11.60
CA LEU A 183 8.95 -9.54 -12.22
C LEU A 183 8.19 -8.21 -12.15
N LEU A 184 8.28 -7.50 -11.02
CA LEU A 184 7.61 -6.22 -10.82
C LEU A 184 8.15 -5.15 -11.77
N LEU A 185 9.46 -4.95 -11.82
CA LEU A 185 10.09 -3.97 -12.72
C LEU A 185 9.97 -4.40 -14.18
N GLY A 186 10.17 -5.70 -14.46
CA GLY A 186 10.04 -6.29 -15.78
C GLY A 186 8.62 -6.21 -16.34
N THR A 187 7.59 -6.12 -15.49
CA THR A 187 6.20 -5.89 -15.91
C THR A 187 5.88 -4.40 -16.00
N LEU A 188 6.28 -3.62 -15.01
CA LEU A 188 5.90 -2.22 -14.89
C LEU A 188 6.47 -1.38 -16.04
N LEU A 189 7.74 -1.57 -16.41
CA LEU A 189 8.38 -0.77 -17.44
C LEU A 189 7.72 -0.99 -18.82
N PRO A 190 7.57 -2.22 -19.35
CA PRO A 190 6.86 -2.44 -20.60
C PRO A 190 5.38 -2.04 -20.52
N GLY A 191 4.73 -2.30 -19.38
CA GLY A 191 3.34 -1.91 -19.15
C GLY A 191 3.12 -0.40 -19.28
N LEU A 192 4.00 0.42 -18.71
CA LEU A 192 3.95 1.88 -18.87
C LEU A 192 4.33 2.33 -20.28
N LEU A 193 5.37 1.73 -20.87
CA LEU A 193 5.83 2.05 -22.23
C LEU A 193 4.77 1.78 -23.29
N ILE A 194 3.91 0.77 -23.09
CA ILE A 194 2.81 0.44 -24.01
C ILE A 194 1.51 1.15 -23.58
N GLY A 195 1.18 1.07 -22.29
CA GLY A 195 -0.08 1.56 -21.75
C GLY A 195 -0.24 3.08 -21.81
N LEU A 196 0.83 3.85 -21.56
CA LEU A 196 0.78 5.31 -21.64
C LEU A 196 0.53 5.79 -23.08
N PRO A 197 1.31 5.38 -24.11
CA PRO A 197 1.04 5.80 -25.48
C PRO A 197 -0.31 5.34 -26.00
N VAL A 198 -0.72 4.10 -25.72
CA VAL A 198 -2.03 3.58 -26.15
C VAL A 198 -3.16 4.36 -25.49
N GLY A 199 -3.05 4.69 -24.21
CA GLY A 199 -4.04 5.52 -23.51
C GLY A 199 -4.14 6.95 -24.07
N VAL A 200 -3.00 7.59 -24.36
CA VAL A 200 -2.98 8.91 -25.00
C VAL A 200 -3.57 8.85 -26.42
N TRP A 201 -3.27 7.79 -27.16
CA TRP A 201 -3.81 7.57 -28.51
C TRP A 201 -5.33 7.38 -28.49
N LEU A 202 -5.84 6.57 -27.56
CA LEU A 202 -7.28 6.36 -27.38
C LEU A 202 -8.01 7.63 -26.93
N TRP A 203 -7.38 8.46 -26.10
CA TRP A 203 -7.93 9.78 -25.76
C TRP A 203 -8.09 10.66 -26.99
N ARG A 204 -7.11 10.65 -27.91
CA ARG A 204 -7.14 11.45 -29.15
C ARG A 204 -8.11 10.89 -30.20
N TYR A 205 -8.34 9.58 -30.22
CA TYR A 205 -9.23 8.93 -31.17
C TYR A 205 -10.33 8.10 -30.49
N PRO A 206 -11.41 8.75 -30.00
CA PRO A 206 -12.47 8.09 -29.24
C PRO A 206 -13.12 6.88 -29.93
N ARG A 207 -13.16 6.88 -31.28
CA ARG A 207 -13.69 5.76 -32.08
C ARG A 207 -13.03 4.41 -31.79
N TRP A 208 -11.76 4.39 -31.36
CA TRP A 208 -11.03 3.16 -31.07
C TRP A 208 -11.14 2.71 -29.60
N GLN A 209 -11.78 3.50 -28.73
CA GLN A 209 -11.87 3.18 -27.30
C GLN A 209 -12.65 1.88 -27.06
N SER A 210 -13.85 1.77 -27.64
CA SER A 210 -14.72 0.61 -27.49
C SER A 210 -14.03 -0.71 -27.90
N PRO A 211 -13.49 -0.85 -29.13
CA PRO A 211 -12.87 -2.12 -29.55
C PRO A 211 -11.61 -2.45 -28.73
N VAL A 212 -10.75 -1.46 -28.45
CA VAL A 212 -9.52 -1.72 -27.68
C VAL A 212 -9.84 -2.12 -26.23
N PHE A 213 -10.80 -1.44 -25.58
CA PHE A 213 -11.23 -1.84 -24.24
C PHE A 213 -11.93 -3.21 -24.22
N ALA A 214 -12.67 -3.57 -25.27
CA ALA A 214 -13.27 -4.90 -25.39
C ALA A 214 -12.19 -6.00 -25.41
N VAL A 215 -11.17 -5.86 -26.26
CA VAL A 215 -10.04 -6.82 -26.34
C VAL A 215 -9.31 -6.92 -25.00
N LEU A 216 -8.96 -5.78 -24.40
CA LEU A 216 -8.27 -5.73 -23.12
C LEU A 216 -9.12 -6.31 -21.97
N ASN A 217 -10.44 -6.13 -21.99
CA ASN A 217 -11.35 -6.77 -21.03
C ASN A 217 -11.34 -8.29 -21.21
N VAL A 218 -11.44 -8.81 -22.44
CA VAL A 218 -11.42 -10.25 -22.71
C VAL A 218 -10.15 -10.89 -22.14
N ILE A 219 -9.00 -10.27 -22.37
CA ILE A 219 -7.71 -10.75 -21.82
C ILE A 219 -7.76 -10.88 -20.29
N GLN A 220 -8.32 -9.88 -19.59
CA GLN A 220 -8.43 -9.91 -18.12
C GLN A 220 -9.46 -10.92 -17.59
N THR A 221 -10.38 -11.39 -18.43
CA THR A 221 -11.35 -12.43 -18.02
C THR A 221 -10.78 -13.85 -18.10
N VAL A 222 -9.71 -14.05 -18.89
CA VAL A 222 -9.01 -15.35 -18.93
C VAL A 222 -8.27 -15.51 -17.60
N PRO A 223 -8.40 -16.63 -16.86
CA PRO A 223 -7.63 -16.87 -15.65
C PRO A 223 -6.11 -16.89 -15.92
N SER A 224 -5.31 -16.36 -15.00
CA SER A 224 -3.85 -16.20 -15.21
C SER A 224 -3.13 -17.52 -15.48
N VAL A 225 -3.53 -18.60 -14.80
CA VAL A 225 -2.98 -19.95 -15.01
C VAL A 225 -3.28 -20.45 -16.44
N ALA A 226 -4.49 -20.18 -16.95
CA ALA A 226 -4.89 -20.58 -18.30
C ALA A 226 -4.17 -19.74 -19.37
N LEU A 227 -4.04 -18.43 -19.15
CA LEU A 227 -3.29 -17.54 -20.04
C LEU A 227 -1.81 -17.95 -20.10
N PHE A 228 -1.22 -18.28 -18.94
CA PHE A 228 0.14 -18.81 -18.88
C PHE A 228 0.28 -20.07 -19.73
N GLY A 229 -0.61 -21.06 -19.56
CA GLY A 229 -0.63 -22.28 -20.36
C GLY A 229 -0.79 -22.03 -21.86
N LEU A 230 -1.64 -21.07 -22.25
CA LEU A 230 -1.87 -20.69 -23.65
C LEU A 230 -0.62 -20.05 -24.28
N LEU A 231 0.22 -19.38 -23.50
CA LEU A 231 1.46 -18.75 -23.98
C LEU A 231 2.62 -19.74 -24.14
N ILE A 232 2.59 -20.92 -23.48
CA ILE A 232 3.69 -21.89 -23.52
C ILE A 232 3.98 -22.36 -24.96
N ALA A 233 2.97 -22.87 -25.66
CA ALA A 233 3.16 -23.45 -26.98
C ALA A 233 3.59 -22.42 -28.05
N PRO A 234 2.99 -21.22 -28.16
CA PRO A 234 3.43 -20.18 -29.08
C PRO A 234 4.86 -19.70 -28.80
N LEU A 235 5.22 -19.46 -27.53
CA LEU A 235 6.55 -18.99 -27.17
C LEU A 235 7.62 -20.07 -27.40
N ALA A 236 7.31 -21.33 -27.10
CA ALA A 236 8.20 -22.45 -27.40
C ALA A 236 8.42 -22.61 -28.92
N GLY A 237 7.38 -22.39 -29.74
CA GLY A 237 7.48 -22.38 -31.20
C GLY A 237 8.36 -21.23 -31.71
N LEU A 238 8.16 -20.01 -31.21
CA LEU A 238 8.95 -18.83 -31.59
C LEU A 238 10.42 -18.98 -31.19
N ALA A 239 10.70 -19.48 -29.99
CA ALA A 239 12.07 -19.70 -29.52
C ALA A 239 12.83 -20.73 -30.37
N ARG A 240 12.13 -21.74 -30.91
CA ARG A 240 12.71 -22.72 -31.84
C ARG A 240 12.98 -22.12 -33.22
N GLN A 241 12.12 -21.23 -33.69
CA GLN A 241 12.21 -20.66 -35.03
C GLN A 241 13.21 -19.50 -35.11
N PHE A 242 13.41 -18.76 -34.01
CA PHE A 242 14.37 -17.65 -33.91
C PHE A 242 15.35 -17.88 -32.75
N PRO A 243 16.50 -18.54 -32.99
CA PRO A 243 17.48 -18.85 -31.94
C PRO A 243 18.04 -17.61 -31.22
N SER A 244 18.03 -16.45 -31.88
CA SER A 244 18.41 -15.16 -31.29
C SER A 244 17.46 -14.71 -30.17
N LEU A 245 16.15 -15.04 -30.25
CA LEU A 245 15.19 -14.75 -29.18
C LEU A 245 15.38 -15.69 -27.98
N ALA A 246 15.76 -16.94 -28.23
CA ALA A 246 16.09 -17.88 -27.16
C ALA A 246 17.32 -17.43 -26.36
N GLN A 247 18.34 -16.85 -27.04
CA GLN A 247 19.52 -16.25 -26.38
C GLN A 247 19.17 -15.01 -25.52
N LEU A 248 18.07 -14.32 -25.84
CA LEU A 248 17.52 -13.21 -25.04
C LEU A 248 16.64 -13.68 -23.87
N GLY A 249 16.56 -15.00 -23.62
CA GLY A 249 15.78 -15.57 -22.51
C GLY A 249 14.30 -15.78 -22.82
N VAL A 250 13.89 -15.71 -24.10
CA VAL A 250 12.52 -16.05 -24.50
C VAL A 250 12.35 -17.57 -24.50
N SER A 251 11.63 -18.08 -23.50
CA SER A 251 11.33 -19.50 -23.33
C SER A 251 9.83 -19.71 -23.18
N GLY A 252 9.36 -20.91 -23.56
CA GLY A 252 7.97 -21.31 -23.36
C GLY A 252 7.59 -21.53 -21.90
N THR A 253 8.57 -21.67 -21.00
CA THR A 253 8.36 -21.88 -19.56
C THR A 253 9.21 -20.91 -18.75
N GLY A 254 8.77 -20.58 -17.52
CA GLY A 254 9.51 -19.70 -16.61
C GLY A 254 9.03 -18.24 -16.63
N ILE A 255 9.98 -17.30 -16.54
CA ILE A 255 9.72 -15.88 -16.28
C ILE A 255 9.03 -15.18 -17.46
N THR A 256 9.38 -15.55 -18.70
CA THR A 256 8.89 -14.86 -19.92
C THR A 256 7.37 -14.91 -20.10
N PRO A 257 6.70 -16.07 -20.08
CA PRO A 257 5.24 -16.13 -20.15
C PRO A 257 4.56 -15.43 -18.96
N ALA A 258 5.17 -15.46 -17.77
CA ALA A 258 4.66 -14.73 -16.61
C ALA A 258 4.71 -13.22 -16.84
N LEU A 259 5.84 -12.68 -17.33
CA LEU A 259 5.99 -11.26 -17.66
C LEU A 259 4.99 -10.81 -18.72
N ILE A 260 4.82 -11.58 -19.80
CA ILE A 260 3.86 -11.24 -20.86
C ILE A 260 2.43 -11.19 -20.29
N ALA A 261 2.02 -12.21 -19.54
CA ALA A 261 0.69 -12.24 -18.93
C ALA A 261 0.47 -11.06 -17.97
N LEU A 262 1.47 -10.76 -17.12
CA LEU A 262 1.42 -9.64 -16.18
C LEU A 262 1.32 -8.29 -16.90
N VAL A 263 2.09 -8.08 -17.99
CA VAL A 263 2.01 -6.86 -18.81
C VAL A 263 0.62 -6.74 -19.41
N LEU A 264 0.12 -7.79 -20.05
CA LEU A 264 -1.20 -7.80 -20.67
C LEU A 264 -2.32 -7.44 -19.68
N TYR A 265 -2.24 -7.93 -18.45
CA TYR A 265 -3.19 -7.59 -17.39
C TYR A 265 -3.06 -6.14 -16.92
N ALA A 266 -1.82 -5.64 -16.80
CA ALA A 266 -1.58 -4.25 -16.44
C ALA A 266 -2.05 -3.25 -17.51
N LEU A 267 -2.12 -3.65 -18.78
CA LEU A 267 -2.49 -2.76 -19.88
C LEU A 267 -3.88 -2.15 -19.70
N LEU A 268 -4.90 -2.93 -19.34
CA LEU A 268 -6.26 -2.39 -19.24
C LEU A 268 -6.40 -1.27 -18.20
N PRO A 269 -6.05 -1.47 -16.92
CA PRO A 269 -6.14 -0.39 -15.94
C PRO A 269 -5.25 0.79 -16.31
N LEU A 270 -4.06 0.58 -16.87
CA LEU A 270 -3.17 1.66 -17.32
C LEU A 270 -3.80 2.48 -18.46
N VAL A 271 -4.19 1.84 -19.56
CA VAL A 271 -4.77 2.49 -20.74
C VAL A 271 -6.07 3.19 -20.37
N ARG A 272 -6.95 2.53 -19.60
CA ARG A 272 -8.21 3.10 -19.14
C ARG A 272 -7.97 4.28 -18.20
N GLY A 273 -7.04 4.16 -17.25
CA GLY A 273 -6.66 5.23 -16.33
C GLY A 273 -6.12 6.47 -17.04
N VAL A 274 -5.28 6.29 -18.06
CA VAL A 274 -4.76 7.39 -18.90
C VAL A 274 -5.87 8.04 -19.72
N THR A 275 -6.67 7.23 -20.40
CA THR A 275 -7.75 7.73 -21.27
C THR A 275 -8.76 8.57 -20.47
N ILE A 276 -9.25 8.02 -19.35
CA ILE A 276 -10.20 8.71 -18.48
C ILE A 276 -9.55 9.91 -17.79
N GLY A 277 -8.31 9.78 -17.32
CA GLY A 277 -7.58 10.88 -16.68
C GLY A 277 -7.45 12.11 -17.57
N LEU A 278 -7.15 11.91 -18.86
CA LEU A 278 -7.08 12.99 -19.84
C LEU A 278 -8.46 13.54 -20.24
N GLN A 279 -9.51 12.72 -20.20
CA GLN A 279 -10.89 13.17 -20.44
C GLN A 279 -11.45 14.03 -19.29
N GLN A 280 -10.96 13.84 -18.07
CA GLN A 280 -11.41 14.58 -16.87
C GLN A 280 -10.81 15.99 -16.74
N VAL A 281 -9.90 16.38 -17.63
CA VAL A 281 -9.31 17.72 -17.61
C VAL A 281 -10.41 18.78 -17.86
N PRO A 282 -10.60 19.76 -16.97
CA PRO A 282 -11.67 20.76 -17.10
C PRO A 282 -11.54 21.56 -18.39
N ARG A 283 -12.68 21.81 -19.06
CA ARG A 283 -12.70 22.58 -20.31
C ARG A 283 -12.29 24.03 -20.07
N GLU A 284 -12.64 24.62 -18.93
CA GLU A 284 -12.29 26.01 -18.62
C GLU A 284 -10.77 26.21 -18.56
N ALA A 285 -10.04 25.22 -18.04
CA ALA A 285 -8.58 25.23 -18.00
C ALA A 285 -7.96 25.15 -19.41
N LEU A 286 -8.57 24.39 -20.32
CA LEU A 286 -8.11 24.26 -21.71
C LEU A 286 -8.39 25.51 -22.54
N GLU A 287 -9.55 26.13 -22.33
CA GLU A 287 -9.92 27.40 -22.97
C GLU A 287 -9.01 28.52 -22.51
N SER A 288 -8.74 28.62 -21.20
CA SER A 288 -7.79 29.57 -20.63
C SER A 288 -6.38 29.40 -21.20
N ALA A 289 -5.88 28.15 -21.29
CA ALA A 289 -4.59 27.86 -21.90
C ALA A 289 -4.51 28.27 -23.38
N THR A 290 -5.61 28.07 -24.11
CA THR A 290 -5.72 28.46 -25.53
C THR A 290 -5.74 29.98 -25.67
N ALA A 291 -6.46 30.70 -24.80
CA ALA A 291 -6.51 32.16 -24.77
C ALA A 291 -5.15 32.79 -24.42
N MET A 292 -4.31 32.10 -23.64
CA MET A 292 -2.92 32.50 -23.36
C MET A 292 -1.95 32.23 -24.52
N GLY A 293 -2.42 31.74 -25.68
CA GLY A 293 -1.59 31.48 -26.86
C GLY A 293 -0.73 30.21 -26.76
N MET A 294 -1.05 29.27 -25.86
CA MET A 294 -0.29 28.03 -25.73
C MET A 294 -0.48 27.12 -26.94
N SER A 295 0.62 26.63 -27.52
CA SER A 295 0.60 25.60 -28.56
C SER A 295 0.06 24.27 -28.02
N GLY A 296 -0.38 23.37 -28.91
CA GLY A 296 -0.94 22.07 -28.52
C GLY A 296 0.00 21.22 -27.66
N VAL A 297 1.32 21.27 -27.91
CA VAL A 297 2.35 20.57 -27.11
C VAL A 297 2.54 21.21 -25.74
N GLN A 298 2.55 22.56 -25.68
CA GLN A 298 2.62 23.29 -24.41
C GLN A 298 1.38 23.01 -23.55
N ARG A 299 0.18 23.09 -24.15
CA ARG A 299 -1.08 22.76 -23.48
C ARG A 299 -1.09 21.32 -22.98
N PHE A 300 -0.59 20.36 -23.77
CA PHE A 300 -0.49 18.97 -23.34
C PHE A 300 0.45 18.81 -22.15
N ARG A 301 1.70 19.30 -22.23
CA ARG A 301 2.72 19.09 -21.19
C ARG A 301 2.50 19.91 -19.93
N GLN A 302 1.97 21.13 -20.03
CA GLN A 302 1.88 22.08 -18.92
C GLN A 302 0.50 22.14 -18.26
N VAL A 303 -0.57 21.71 -18.96
CA VAL A 303 -1.94 21.79 -18.45
C VAL A 303 -2.58 20.42 -18.37
N GLN A 304 -2.66 19.69 -19.49
CA GLN A 304 -3.35 18.40 -19.52
C GLN A 304 -2.64 17.33 -18.71
N LEU A 305 -1.33 17.16 -18.91
CA LEU A 305 -0.56 16.14 -18.21
C LEU A 305 -0.57 16.38 -16.69
N PRO A 306 -0.26 17.58 -16.15
CA PRO A 306 -0.27 17.80 -14.70
C PRO A 306 -1.63 17.65 -14.04
N LEU A 307 -2.71 18.06 -14.74
CA LEU A 307 -4.07 17.92 -14.23
C LEU A 307 -4.58 16.48 -14.34
N ALA A 308 -4.14 15.71 -15.35
CA ALA A 308 -4.52 14.32 -15.52
C ALA A 308 -3.70 13.37 -14.63
N LEU A 309 -2.43 13.67 -14.34
CA LEU A 309 -1.47 12.82 -13.61
C LEU A 309 -1.99 12.12 -12.34
N PRO A 310 -2.85 12.72 -11.49
CA PRO A 310 -3.41 12.04 -10.33
C PRO A 310 -4.18 10.75 -10.66
N VAL A 311 -4.71 10.60 -11.88
CA VAL A 311 -5.53 9.44 -12.29
C VAL A 311 -4.68 8.29 -12.86
N PRO A 312 -3.74 8.50 -13.81
CA PRO A 312 -2.82 7.47 -14.28
C PRO A 312 -1.91 6.92 -13.18
N VAL A 313 -1.42 7.76 -12.27
CA VAL A 313 -0.59 7.30 -11.13
C VAL A 313 -1.40 6.39 -10.20
N CYS A 314 -2.66 6.75 -9.90
CA CYS A 314 -3.54 5.86 -9.14
C CYS A 314 -3.83 4.54 -9.87
N ALA A 315 -4.00 4.58 -11.19
CA ALA A 315 -4.24 3.39 -12.01
C ALA A 315 -3.00 2.48 -12.08
N ALA A 316 -1.80 3.06 -12.19
CA ALA A 316 -0.53 2.33 -12.16
C ALA A 316 -0.25 1.68 -10.80
N CYS A 317 -0.65 2.32 -9.70
CA CYS A 317 -0.55 1.74 -8.35
C CYS A 317 -1.64 0.68 -8.04
N GLY A 318 -2.46 0.27 -9.02
CA GLY A 318 -3.54 -0.72 -8.80
C GLY A 318 -4.71 -0.21 -7.96
N TRP A 319 -4.74 1.08 -7.62
CA TRP A 319 -5.84 1.73 -6.88
C TRP A 319 -6.96 2.13 -7.85
N SER A 320 -7.53 1.13 -8.53
CA SER A 320 -8.71 1.30 -9.36
C SER A 320 -9.97 1.14 -8.51
N ALA A 321 -10.45 2.23 -7.90
CA ALA A 321 -11.84 2.33 -7.48
C ALA A 321 -12.33 3.78 -7.49
N TYR A 322 -13.16 4.11 -8.49
CA TYR A 322 -14.29 5.05 -8.45
C TYR A 322 -14.13 6.32 -7.58
N LYS A 323 -13.43 7.32 -8.14
CA LYS A 323 -13.38 8.69 -7.61
C LYS A 323 -14.46 9.69 -8.08
N PRO A 324 -15.64 9.36 -8.67
CA PRO A 324 -16.67 10.39 -8.83
C PRO A 324 -17.19 10.93 -7.48
N TRP A 325 -17.20 10.10 -6.43
CA TRP A 325 -17.83 10.45 -5.14
C TRP A 325 -16.91 11.21 -4.17
N VAL A 326 -15.61 10.95 -4.17
CA VAL A 326 -14.67 11.54 -3.18
C VAL A 326 -14.40 13.02 -3.46
N TRP A 327 -14.42 13.43 -4.74
CA TRP A 327 -14.22 14.85 -5.10
C TRP A 327 -15.43 15.74 -4.81
N ARG A 328 -16.64 15.16 -4.68
CA ARG A 328 -17.86 15.91 -4.33
C ARG A 328 -17.86 16.41 -2.87
N TRP A 329 -17.07 15.78 -2.00
CA TRP A 329 -16.86 16.17 -0.60
C TRP A 329 -15.66 17.11 -0.39
N TRP A 330 -14.93 17.46 -1.45
CA TRP A 330 -13.69 18.27 -1.40
C TRP A 330 -13.82 19.67 -1.99
N ARG A 331 -15.02 20.11 -2.37
CA ARG A 331 -15.29 21.54 -2.56
C ARG A 331 -15.81 22.12 -1.23
N PRO A 332 -15.26 23.23 -0.74
CA PRO A 332 -15.76 23.90 0.45
C PRO A 332 -17.22 24.32 0.31
#